data_AF-A0A1F5C688-F1
#
_entry.id   AF-A0A1F5C688-F1
#
_cell.length_a   1.000
_cell.length_b   1.000
_cell.length_c   1.000
_cell.angle_alpha   90.00
_cell.angle_beta   90.00
_cell.angle_gamma   90.00
#
_symmetry.space_group_name_H-M   'P 1'
#
loop_
_entity.id
_entity.type
_entity.pdbx_description
1 polymer ?
#
loop_
_entity_poly.entity_id
_entity_poly.type
_entity_poly.pdbx_seq_one_letter_code
_entity_poly.pdbx_strand_id
1 'polypeptide(L)'
;MFTKRNLIIFGLLFVLILVAVLYFATLGEKQYTIEKTPPKESMTAKQAYDLASAEAKKWQADVQPVFLKTIGEVKEGKSEAWQAEFYSKSYTEAQGGPVGSPTKYNYLVTVKNKKIENTEIAESGIWGSGLPSDWRDSAEVAGQFLALPNFKNETIKEMNLYYDRAFQKWFWAVRTEKGVTGFEIR
;
A
#
# COMPACT_ATOMS: atom_id res chain seq x y z
N MET A 1 19.00 16.76 72.16
CA MET A 1 18.81 18.20 71.86
C MET A 1 19.00 18.39 70.35
N PHE A 2 17.92 18.52 69.59
CA PHE A 2 18.02 18.72 68.14
C PHE A 2 18.51 20.14 67.86
N THR A 3 19.64 20.29 67.17
CA THR A 3 20.15 21.61 66.78
C THR A 3 19.29 22.19 65.66
N LYS A 4 19.15 23.53 65.60
CA LYS A 4 18.37 24.24 64.56
C LYS A 4 18.72 23.78 63.14
N ARG A 5 19.98 23.40 62.91
CA ARG A 5 20.49 22.87 61.63
C ARG A 5 19.87 21.53 61.25
N ASN A 6 19.63 20.64 62.22
CA ASN A 6 18.99 19.35 61.97
C ASN A 6 17.50 19.53 61.64
N LEU A 7 16.81 20.46 62.29
CA LEU A 7 15.40 20.77 61.99
C LEU A 7 15.21 21.29 60.54
N ILE A 8 16.14 22.12 60.05
CA ILE A 8 16.10 22.65 58.68
C ILE A 8 16.30 21.53 57.65
N ILE A 9 17.24 20.61 57.91
CA ILE A 9 17.52 19.49 57.01
C ILE A 9 16.32 18.53 56.92
N PHE A 10 15.70 18.21 58.06
CA PHE A 10 14.49 17.37 58.08
C PHE A 10 13.30 18.05 57.39
N GLY A 11 13.15 19.37 57.55
CA GLY A 11 12.12 20.14 56.85
C GLY A 11 12.28 20.10 55.32
N LEU A 12 13.51 20.24 54.82
CA LEU A 12 13.79 20.19 53.38
C LEU A 12 13.55 18.79 52.78
N LEU A 13 13.94 17.73 53.50
CA LEU A 13 13.67 16.35 53.09
C LEU A 13 12.18 16.05 53.00
N PHE A 14 11.39 16.54 53.95
CA PHE A 14 9.94 16.34 53.95
C PHE A 14 9.26 17.03 52.76
N VAL A 15 9.69 18.25 52.41
CA VAL A 15 9.18 18.98 51.25
C VAL A 15 9.54 18.25 49.94
N LEU A 16 10.75 17.73 49.80
CA LEU A 16 11.16 16.98 48.61
C LEU A 16 10.35 15.69 48.42
N ILE A 17 10.06 14.98 49.51
CA ILE A 17 9.21 13.78 49.47
C ILE A 17 7.78 14.15 49.04
N LEU A 18 7.21 15.23 49.59
CA LEU A 18 5.88 15.70 49.20
C LEU A 18 5.80 16.09 47.73
N VAL A 19 6.82 16.79 47.20
CA VAL A 19 6.88 17.16 45.78
C VAL A 19 6.99 15.92 44.90
N ALA A 20 7.80 14.93 45.28
CA ALA A 20 7.91 13.68 44.54
C ALA A 20 6.58 12.90 44.53
N VAL A 21 5.91 12.77 45.69
CA VAL A 21 4.62 12.08 45.78
C VAL A 21 3.55 12.80 44.95
N LEU A 22 3.49 14.13 44.98
CA LEU A 22 2.56 14.90 44.14
C LEU A 22 2.90 14.77 42.64
N TYR A 23 4.18 14.74 42.28
CA TYR A 23 4.60 14.52 40.90
C TYR A 23 4.16 13.14 40.39
N PHE A 24 4.33 12.08 41.19
CA PHE A 24 3.88 10.74 40.82
C PHE A 24 2.35 10.57 40.87
N ALA A 25 1.65 11.26 41.77
CA ALA A 25 0.19 11.22 41.84
C ALA A 25 -0.49 11.99 40.68
N THR A 26 0.19 13.00 40.12
CA THR A 26 -0.31 13.77 38.96
C THR A 26 0.08 13.19 37.61
N LEU A 27 1.08 12.30 37.57
CA LEU A 27 1.33 11.39 36.45
C LEU A 27 0.26 10.29 36.44
N GLY A 28 -0.97 10.69 36.14
CA GLY A 28 -2.10 9.78 35.96
C GLY A 28 -1.72 8.63 35.05
N GLU A 29 -2.23 7.44 35.38
CA GLU A 29 -2.04 6.22 34.60
C GLU A 29 -2.26 6.53 33.12
N LYS A 30 -1.17 6.60 32.35
CA LYS A 30 -1.27 6.57 30.89
C LYS A 30 -1.83 5.20 30.56
N GLN A 31 -3.14 5.12 30.37
CA GLN A 31 -3.78 3.95 29.79
C GLN A 31 -3.19 3.79 28.39
N TYR A 32 -2.26 2.84 28.27
CA TYR A 32 -1.79 2.39 26.97
C TYR A 32 -2.94 1.59 26.37
N THR A 33 -3.81 2.28 25.63
CA THR A 33 -4.75 1.61 24.73
C THR A 33 -3.89 0.89 23.71
N ILE A 34 -3.74 -0.43 23.87
CA ILE A 34 -3.19 -1.28 22.81
C ILE A 34 -4.23 -1.23 21.70
N GLU A 35 -4.04 -0.33 20.74
CA GLU A 35 -4.79 -0.37 19.49
C GLU A 35 -4.57 -1.75 18.88
N LYS A 36 -5.61 -2.58 18.95
CA LYS A 36 -5.61 -3.90 18.34
C LYS A 36 -5.42 -3.67 16.84
N THR A 37 -4.23 -3.95 16.33
CA THR A 37 -3.95 -3.84 14.89
C THR A 37 -5.00 -4.69 14.17
N PRO A 38 -5.76 -4.11 13.23
CA PRO A 38 -6.80 -4.86 12.52
C PRO A 38 -6.16 -6.06 11.82
N PRO A 39 -6.90 -7.18 11.69
CA PRO A 39 -6.39 -8.35 11.01
C PRO A 39 -5.96 -7.97 9.59
N LYS A 40 -4.77 -8.44 9.20
CA LYS A 40 -4.26 -8.29 7.84
C LYS A 40 -5.18 -9.03 6.88
N GLU A 41 -5.73 -8.32 5.90
CA GLU A 41 -6.65 -8.88 4.91
C GLU A 41 -5.98 -8.89 3.54
N SER A 42 -5.78 -10.09 2.99
CA SER A 42 -5.28 -10.24 1.62
C SER A 42 -6.41 -10.22 0.60
N MET A 43 -6.08 -9.78 -0.62
CA MET A 43 -7.01 -9.67 -1.73
C MET A 43 -6.35 -10.04 -3.05
N THR A 44 -7.17 -10.44 -4.03
CA THR A 44 -6.71 -10.67 -5.39
C THR A 44 -6.55 -9.36 -6.16
N ALA A 45 -5.98 -9.45 -7.35
CA ALA A 45 -5.83 -8.33 -8.26
C ALA A 45 -7.17 -7.72 -8.69
N LYS A 46 -8.18 -8.54 -9.00
CA LYS A 46 -9.52 -8.02 -9.35
C LYS A 46 -10.11 -7.19 -8.22
N GLN A 47 -10.04 -7.70 -7.00
CA GLN A 47 -10.56 -7.00 -5.82
C GLN A 47 -9.85 -5.66 -5.58
N ALA A 48 -8.52 -5.64 -5.72
CA ALA A 48 -7.74 -4.41 -5.62
C ALA A 48 -8.06 -3.44 -6.77
N TYR A 49 -8.18 -3.94 -8.00
CA TYR A 49 -8.52 -3.16 -9.17
C TYR A 49 -9.89 -2.51 -9.06
N ASP A 50 -10.91 -3.22 -8.58
CA ASP A 50 -12.26 -2.68 -8.44
C ASP A 50 -12.27 -1.46 -7.50
N LEU A 51 -11.57 -1.55 -6.37
CA LEU A 51 -11.40 -0.45 -5.43
C LEU A 51 -10.59 0.70 -6.05
N ALA A 52 -9.45 0.38 -6.65
CA ALA A 52 -8.53 1.37 -7.21
C ALA A 52 -9.13 2.10 -8.41
N SER A 53 -9.86 1.40 -9.29
CA SER A 53 -10.54 1.95 -10.45
C SER A 53 -11.70 2.85 -10.03
N ALA A 54 -12.47 2.46 -9.00
CA ALA A 54 -13.52 3.32 -8.45
C ALA A 54 -12.94 4.62 -7.90
N GLU A 55 -11.78 4.57 -7.22
CA GLU A 55 -11.09 5.77 -6.73
C GLU A 55 -10.53 6.63 -7.88
N ALA A 56 -9.82 6.02 -8.82
CA ALA A 56 -9.25 6.70 -9.98
C ALA A 56 -10.32 7.38 -10.86
N LYS A 57 -11.52 6.80 -10.95
CA LYS A 57 -12.66 7.42 -11.65
C LYS A 57 -13.19 8.70 -10.99
N LYS A 58 -12.93 8.90 -9.70
CA LYS A 58 -13.21 10.18 -9.02
C LYS A 58 -12.22 11.26 -9.42
N TRP A 59 -10.97 10.86 -9.71
CA TRP A 59 -9.96 11.76 -10.23
C TRP A 59 -10.26 12.16 -11.67
N GLN A 60 -10.44 11.18 -12.57
CA GLN A 60 -10.81 11.42 -13.97
C GLN A 60 -11.72 10.30 -14.48
N ALA A 61 -12.78 10.66 -15.22
CA ALA A 61 -13.77 9.67 -15.68
C ALA A 61 -13.24 8.73 -16.78
N ASP A 62 -12.24 9.17 -17.55
CA ASP A 62 -11.69 8.45 -18.71
C ASP A 62 -10.48 7.56 -18.36
N VAL A 63 -10.16 7.38 -17.07
CA VAL A 63 -8.97 6.65 -16.61
C VAL A 63 -8.82 5.28 -17.26
N GLN A 64 -7.61 5.00 -17.72
CA GLN A 64 -7.17 3.71 -18.24
C GLN A 64 -6.09 3.14 -17.33
N PRO A 65 -6.17 1.86 -16.96
CA PRO A 65 -5.11 1.24 -16.17
C PRO A 65 -3.81 1.12 -16.96
N VAL A 66 -2.70 1.33 -16.26
CA VAL A 66 -1.33 1.18 -16.77
C VAL A 66 -0.72 -0.12 -16.24
N PHE A 67 -0.75 -0.29 -14.92
CA PHE A 67 -0.34 -1.52 -14.25
C PHE A 67 -1.12 -1.75 -12.95
N LEU A 68 -1.03 -2.97 -12.44
CA LEU A 68 -1.40 -3.36 -11.08
C LEU A 68 -0.35 -4.33 -10.54
N LYS A 69 0.35 -3.96 -9.47
CA LYS A 69 1.43 -4.78 -8.88
C LYS A 69 1.21 -5.01 -7.39
N THR A 70 1.64 -6.17 -6.91
CA THR A 70 1.65 -6.50 -5.47
C THR A 70 2.67 -5.66 -4.71
N ILE A 71 2.37 -5.34 -3.45
CA ILE A 71 3.33 -4.79 -2.48
C ILE A 71 3.43 -5.75 -1.30
N GLY A 72 4.63 -6.28 -1.08
CA GLY A 72 4.90 -7.21 0.03
C GLY A 72 4.63 -8.67 -0.34
N GLU A 73 4.26 -9.47 0.66
CA GLU A 73 4.13 -10.92 0.50
C GLU A 73 2.97 -11.28 -0.46
N VAL A 74 3.20 -12.32 -1.27
CA VAL A 74 2.19 -12.92 -2.15
C VAL A 74 1.97 -14.38 -1.75
N LYS A 75 0.72 -14.72 -1.42
CA LYS A 75 0.29 -16.08 -1.07
C LYS A 75 -0.93 -16.44 -1.89
N GLU A 76 -0.86 -17.53 -2.65
CA GLU A 76 -1.97 -18.01 -3.49
C GLU A 76 -2.53 -16.92 -4.43
N GLY A 77 -1.63 -16.08 -4.97
CA GLY A 77 -1.99 -14.94 -5.82
C GLY A 77 -2.71 -13.80 -5.10
N LYS A 78 -2.75 -13.81 -3.77
CA LYS A 78 -3.29 -12.71 -2.96
C LYS A 78 -2.16 -11.95 -2.29
N SER A 79 -2.36 -10.66 -2.08
CA SER A 79 -1.47 -9.81 -1.30
C SER A 79 -2.26 -8.92 -0.36
N GLU A 80 -1.65 -8.54 0.77
CA GLU A 80 -2.20 -7.53 1.69
C GLU A 80 -2.27 -6.15 1.04
N ALA A 81 -1.41 -5.87 0.06
CA ALA A 81 -1.33 -4.60 -0.62
C ALA A 81 -1.08 -4.73 -2.12
N TRP A 82 -1.69 -3.83 -2.87
CA TRP A 82 -1.55 -3.67 -4.32
C TRP A 82 -1.39 -2.20 -4.65
N GLN A 83 -0.62 -1.88 -5.68
CA GLN A 83 -0.55 -0.56 -6.27
C GLN A 83 -1.01 -0.62 -7.71
N ALA A 84 -2.01 0.21 -8.03
CA ALA A 84 -2.49 0.43 -9.38
C ALA A 84 -1.99 1.79 -9.88
N GLU A 85 -1.66 1.87 -11.16
CA GLU A 85 -1.39 3.13 -11.83
C GLU A 85 -2.43 3.36 -12.92
N PHE A 86 -2.96 4.56 -12.99
CA PHE A 86 -3.96 4.99 -13.96
C PHE A 86 -3.50 6.21 -14.74
N TYR A 87 -3.81 6.20 -16.02
CA TYR A 87 -3.56 7.26 -16.97
C TYR A 87 -4.88 7.86 -17.43
N SER A 88 -4.93 9.18 -17.64
CA SER A 88 -6.09 9.88 -18.23
C SER A 88 -5.62 10.77 -19.37
N LYS A 89 -6.34 10.75 -20.50
CA LYS A 89 -6.07 11.66 -21.65
C LYS A 89 -6.57 13.07 -21.37
N SER A 90 -7.60 13.20 -20.53
CA SER A 90 -8.21 14.48 -20.19
C SER A 90 -7.54 15.19 -19.02
N TYR A 91 -6.55 14.59 -18.36
CA TYR A 91 -5.81 15.29 -17.30
C TYR A 91 -4.90 16.37 -17.92
N THR A 92 -5.32 17.63 -17.75
CA THR A 92 -4.68 18.80 -18.39
C THR A 92 -4.02 19.74 -17.38
N GLU A 93 -3.22 20.66 -17.91
CA GLU A 93 -2.60 21.76 -17.17
C GLU A 93 -3.53 22.55 -16.25
N ALA A 94 -4.75 22.83 -16.71
CA ALA A 94 -5.74 23.60 -15.96
C ALA A 94 -6.14 22.93 -14.63
N GLN A 95 -5.87 21.64 -14.48
CA GLN A 95 -6.17 20.84 -13.29
C GLN A 95 -4.93 20.56 -12.42
N GLY A 96 -3.81 21.25 -12.68
CA GLY A 96 -2.51 20.95 -12.09
C GLY A 96 -1.70 19.91 -12.88
N GLY A 97 -2.08 19.63 -14.13
CA GLY A 97 -1.27 18.87 -15.08
C GLY A 97 -0.11 19.70 -15.67
N PRO A 98 0.70 19.15 -16.58
CA PRO A 98 1.91 19.79 -17.08
C PRO A 98 1.77 20.39 -18.48
N VAL A 99 2.29 21.61 -18.63
CA VAL A 99 3.22 22.04 -19.68
C VAL A 99 3.35 21.19 -20.96
N GLY A 100 2.35 21.03 -21.82
CA GLY A 100 2.51 20.43 -23.14
C GLY A 100 2.44 18.91 -23.26
N SER A 101 1.96 18.17 -22.25
CA SER A 101 1.62 16.74 -22.46
C SER A 101 0.54 16.18 -21.51
N PRO A 102 -0.59 15.67 -22.02
CA PRO A 102 -1.63 15.02 -21.22
C PRO A 102 -1.17 13.67 -20.61
N THR A 103 0.04 13.18 -20.91
CA THR A 103 0.53 11.86 -20.46
C THR A 103 1.57 11.91 -19.36
N LYS A 104 2.03 13.09 -18.94
CA LYS A 104 3.22 13.16 -18.08
C LYS A 104 2.93 12.72 -16.63
N TYR A 105 1.73 12.95 -16.11
CA TYR A 105 1.35 12.48 -14.77
C TYR A 105 0.33 11.36 -14.81
N ASN A 106 0.50 10.40 -13.90
CA ASN A 106 -0.43 9.32 -13.66
C ASN A 106 -0.91 9.34 -12.20
N TYR A 107 -2.02 8.67 -11.95
CA TYR A 107 -2.61 8.53 -10.63
C TYR A 107 -2.33 7.15 -10.08
N LEU A 108 -1.54 7.09 -9.01
CA LEU A 108 -1.20 5.88 -8.31
C LEU A 108 -2.17 5.71 -7.14
N VAL A 109 -2.74 4.52 -7.04
CA VAL A 109 -3.64 4.13 -5.96
C VAL A 109 -3.07 2.92 -5.27
N THR A 110 -2.73 3.06 -3.99
CA THR A 110 -2.31 1.95 -3.14
C THR A 110 -3.51 1.45 -2.35
N VAL A 111 -3.88 0.20 -2.59
CA VAL A 111 -4.92 -0.52 -1.85
C VAL A 111 -4.26 -1.46 -0.87
N LYS A 112 -4.60 -1.38 0.41
CA LYS A 112 -4.07 -2.26 1.46
C LYS A 112 -5.17 -2.66 2.43
N ASN A 113 -5.16 -3.91 2.86
CA ASN A 113 -6.20 -4.47 3.74
C ASN A 113 -7.63 -4.16 3.23
N LYS A 114 -7.83 -4.30 1.91
CA LYS A 114 -9.08 -4.01 1.16
C LYS A 114 -9.59 -2.57 1.28
N LYS A 115 -8.72 -1.60 1.52
CA LYS A 115 -9.05 -0.18 1.60
C LYS A 115 -8.03 0.65 0.82
N ILE A 116 -8.43 1.84 0.38
CA ILE A 116 -7.48 2.81 -0.19
C ILE A 116 -6.60 3.32 0.96
N GLU A 117 -5.30 3.05 0.88
CA GLU A 117 -4.31 3.49 1.87
C GLU A 117 -3.68 4.82 1.47
N ASN A 118 -3.35 4.97 0.18
CA ASN A 118 -2.70 6.16 -0.34
C ASN A 118 -3.11 6.40 -1.80
N THR A 119 -3.14 7.67 -2.18
CA THR A 119 -3.29 8.11 -3.57
C THR A 119 -2.27 9.18 -3.88
N GLU A 120 -1.65 9.12 -5.06
CA GLU A 120 -0.58 10.03 -5.45
C GLU A 120 -0.71 10.37 -6.94
N ILE A 121 -0.42 11.62 -7.31
CA ILE A 121 -0.18 12.01 -8.69
C ILE A 121 1.34 12.05 -8.87
N ALA A 122 1.89 11.19 -9.74
CA ALA A 122 3.33 11.10 -9.97
C ALA A 122 3.70 11.23 -11.45
N GLU A 123 4.93 11.71 -11.71
CA GLU A 123 5.48 11.75 -13.06
C GLU A 123 5.79 10.33 -13.54
N SER A 124 5.23 9.95 -14.69
CA SER A 124 5.39 8.61 -15.26
C SER A 124 5.55 8.66 -16.77
N GLY A 125 4.71 9.43 -17.47
CA GLY A 125 4.76 9.48 -18.95
C GLY A 125 4.20 8.22 -19.63
N ILE A 126 3.72 7.24 -18.86
CA ILE A 126 3.26 5.95 -19.37
C ILE A 126 1.75 6.01 -19.57
N TRP A 127 1.28 5.61 -20.75
CA TRP A 127 -0.14 5.50 -21.04
C TRP A 127 -0.59 4.04 -20.98
N GLY A 128 -1.82 3.85 -20.51
CA GLY A 128 -2.47 2.56 -20.34
C GLY A 128 -3.50 2.27 -21.42
N SER A 129 -4.19 1.13 -21.27
CA SER A 129 -5.29 0.72 -22.15
C SER A 129 -6.40 0.08 -21.34
N GLY A 130 -7.58 -0.10 -21.93
CA GLY A 130 -8.66 -0.82 -21.27
C GLY A 130 -8.22 -2.25 -20.93
N LEU A 131 -8.57 -2.72 -19.74
CA LEU A 131 -8.45 -4.14 -19.41
C LEU A 131 -9.56 -4.92 -20.12
N PRO A 132 -9.26 -6.07 -20.75
CA PRO A 132 -10.29 -6.99 -21.25
C PRO A 132 -11.26 -7.37 -20.13
N SER A 133 -12.54 -7.56 -20.44
CA SER A 133 -13.57 -7.86 -19.43
C SER A 133 -13.38 -9.21 -18.74
N ASP A 134 -12.75 -10.16 -19.42
CA ASP A 134 -12.58 -11.56 -19.05
C ASP A 134 -11.20 -11.91 -18.50
N TRP A 135 -10.34 -10.90 -18.26
CA TRP A 135 -8.97 -11.10 -17.80
C TRP A 135 -8.86 -12.04 -16.59
N ARG A 136 -7.87 -12.94 -16.61
CA ARG A 136 -7.59 -13.87 -15.50
C ARG A 136 -7.10 -13.14 -14.25
N ASP A 137 -7.69 -13.50 -13.11
CA ASP A 137 -7.32 -12.93 -11.81
C ASP A 137 -6.00 -13.50 -11.28
N SER A 138 -5.36 -12.82 -10.33
CA SER A 138 -4.05 -13.19 -9.79
C SER A 138 -4.03 -14.55 -9.10
N ALA A 139 -5.13 -14.95 -8.44
CA ALA A 139 -5.22 -16.28 -7.82
C ALA A 139 -5.14 -17.42 -8.85
N GLU A 140 -5.82 -17.26 -9.99
CA GLU A 140 -5.79 -18.23 -11.08
C GLU A 140 -4.40 -18.30 -11.72
N VAL A 141 -3.79 -17.14 -11.98
CA VAL A 141 -2.46 -17.03 -12.56
C VAL A 141 -1.39 -17.63 -11.65
N ALA A 142 -1.48 -17.38 -10.34
CA ALA A 142 -0.58 -17.99 -9.36
C ALA A 142 -0.73 -19.52 -9.36
N GLY A 143 -1.96 -20.03 -9.39
CA GLY A 143 -2.22 -21.47 -9.48
C GLY A 143 -1.62 -22.09 -10.74
N GLN A 144 -1.81 -21.45 -11.91
CA GLN A 144 -1.24 -21.89 -13.19
C GLN A 144 0.29 -21.85 -13.17
N PHE A 145 0.88 -20.78 -12.64
CA PHE A 145 2.33 -20.63 -12.52
C PHE A 145 2.93 -21.73 -11.64
N LEU A 146 2.36 -21.97 -10.46
CA LEU A 146 2.86 -22.98 -9.51
C LEU A 146 2.59 -24.43 -9.96
N ALA A 147 1.72 -24.64 -10.94
CA ALA A 147 1.51 -25.94 -11.58
C ALA A 147 2.62 -26.30 -12.59
N LEU A 148 3.43 -25.33 -13.03
CA LEU A 148 4.54 -25.59 -13.94
C LEU A 148 5.65 -26.38 -13.22
N PRO A 149 6.22 -27.45 -13.83
CA PRO A 149 7.21 -28.32 -13.16
C PRO A 149 8.41 -27.57 -12.54
N ASN A 150 8.89 -26.51 -13.21
CA ASN A 150 10.05 -25.74 -12.76
C ASN A 150 9.76 -24.78 -11.60
N PHE A 151 8.49 -24.51 -11.35
CA PHE A 151 8.01 -23.53 -10.35
C PHE A 151 7.15 -24.16 -9.25
N LYS A 152 6.97 -25.47 -9.28
CA LYS A 152 6.29 -26.22 -8.22
C LYS A 152 7.03 -25.99 -6.90
N ASN A 153 6.30 -25.48 -5.91
CA ASN A 153 6.79 -25.08 -4.57
C ASN A 153 7.60 -23.78 -4.50
N GLU A 154 7.66 -22.99 -5.58
CA GLU A 154 8.29 -21.67 -5.51
C GLU A 154 7.45 -20.69 -4.68
N THR A 155 8.15 -19.75 -4.03
CA THR A 155 7.49 -18.61 -3.39
C THR A 155 7.38 -17.46 -4.39
N ILE A 156 6.16 -17.06 -4.71
CA ILE A 156 5.90 -15.87 -5.52
C ILE A 156 6.28 -14.64 -4.70
N LYS A 157 7.17 -13.81 -5.22
CA LYS A 157 7.63 -12.56 -4.58
C LYS A 157 6.85 -11.36 -5.04
N GLU A 158 6.41 -11.38 -6.30
CA GLU A 158 5.70 -10.27 -6.92
C GLU A 158 4.81 -10.81 -8.04
N MET A 159 3.63 -10.22 -8.18
CA MET A 159 2.81 -10.33 -9.38
C MET A 159 2.51 -8.92 -9.91
N ASN A 160 2.66 -8.75 -11.22
CA ASN A 160 2.42 -7.48 -11.89
C ASN A 160 1.59 -7.73 -13.15
N LEU A 161 0.41 -7.13 -13.22
CA LEU A 161 -0.39 -7.03 -14.43
C LEU A 161 -0.06 -5.70 -15.10
N TYR A 162 0.45 -5.72 -16.32
CA TYR A 162 0.89 -4.51 -17.01
C TYR A 162 0.52 -4.51 -18.49
N TYR A 163 0.30 -3.33 -19.04
CA TYR A 163 0.09 -3.13 -20.46
C TYR A 163 1.44 -2.97 -21.18
N ASP A 164 1.79 -3.92 -22.04
CA ASP A 164 2.93 -3.81 -22.92
C ASP A 164 2.57 -2.99 -24.17
N ARG A 165 3.24 -1.86 -24.35
CA ARG A 165 2.98 -0.91 -25.44
C ARG A 165 3.51 -1.37 -26.79
N ALA A 166 4.56 -2.20 -26.81
CA ALA A 166 5.13 -2.72 -28.04
C ALA A 166 4.22 -3.79 -28.64
N PHE A 167 3.66 -4.65 -27.79
CA PHE A 167 2.74 -5.70 -28.22
C PHE A 167 1.26 -5.28 -28.20
N GLN A 168 0.96 -4.11 -27.61
CA GLN A 168 -0.40 -3.60 -27.39
C GLN A 168 -1.29 -4.61 -26.68
N LYS A 169 -0.72 -5.28 -25.68
CA LYS A 169 -1.33 -6.41 -24.98
C LYS A 169 -1.01 -6.33 -23.51
N TRP A 170 -1.89 -6.92 -22.73
CA TRP A 170 -1.72 -7.04 -21.29
C TRP A 170 -1.03 -8.35 -20.93
N PHE A 171 -0.15 -8.28 -19.94
CA PHE A 171 0.61 -9.42 -19.46
C PHE A 171 0.61 -9.47 -17.94
N TRP A 172 0.59 -10.69 -17.42
CA TRP A 172 0.99 -11.01 -16.07
C TRP A 172 2.49 -11.33 -16.05
N ALA A 173 3.25 -10.61 -15.24
CA ALA A 173 4.59 -11.00 -14.82
C ALA A 173 4.55 -11.58 -13.41
N VAL A 174 5.09 -12.78 -13.24
CA VAL A 174 5.24 -13.45 -11.94
C VAL A 174 6.72 -13.58 -11.63
N ARG A 175 7.14 -13.02 -10.49
CA ARG A 175 8.54 -13.04 -10.03
C ARG A 175 8.72 -14.05 -8.90
N THR A 176 9.80 -14.82 -8.99
CA THR A 176 10.32 -15.72 -7.95
C THR A 176 11.81 -15.50 -7.78
N GLU A 177 12.45 -16.26 -6.88
CA GLU A 177 13.92 -16.30 -6.76
C GLU A 177 14.60 -16.78 -8.05
N LYS A 178 13.90 -17.61 -8.85
CA LYS A 178 14.41 -18.14 -10.13
C LYS A 178 14.32 -17.16 -11.30
N GLY A 179 13.63 -16.03 -11.12
CA GLY A 179 13.45 -15.01 -12.16
C GLY A 179 11.99 -14.62 -12.40
N VAL A 180 11.74 -14.03 -13.58
CA VAL A 180 10.44 -13.49 -13.97
C VAL A 180 9.87 -14.29 -15.15
N THR A 181 8.61 -14.68 -15.05
CA THR A 181 7.86 -15.35 -16.13
C THR A 181 6.65 -14.52 -16.53
N GLY A 182 6.48 -14.28 -17.83
CA GLY A 182 5.37 -13.53 -18.40
C GLY A 182 4.27 -14.43 -18.96
N PHE A 183 3.00 -14.04 -18.79
CA PHE A 183 1.82 -14.68 -19.34
C PHE A 183 0.95 -13.61 -20.01
N GLU A 184 0.68 -13.74 -21.31
CA GLU A 184 -0.33 -12.89 -21.96
C GLU A 184 -1.68 -13.13 -21.29
N ILE A 185 -2.42 -12.06 -20.98
CA ILE A 185 -3.78 -12.22 -20.49
C ILE A 185 -4.68 -12.65 -21.66
N ARG A 186 -5.43 -13.71 -21.41
CA ARG A 186 -6.64 -14.07 -22.15
C ARG A 186 -7.68 -14.14 -21.05
#